data_AF-A0A1H7REU5-F1
#
_entry.id   AF-A0A1H7REU5-F1
#
_cell.length_a   1.000
_cell.length_b   1.000
_cell.length_c   1.000
_cell.angle_alpha   90.00
_cell.angle_beta   90.00
_cell.angle_gamma   90.00
#
_symmetry.space_group_name_H-M   'P 1'
#
loop_
_entity.id
_entity.type
_entity.pdbx_description
1 polymer ?
#
loop_
_entity_poly.entity_id
_entity_poly.type
_entity_poly.pdbx_seq_one_letter_code
_entity_poly.pdbx_strand_id
1 'polypeptide(L)' 'MSEYAYDHFHAGLLVEDRGFLGGVEPGGRFPDFDLPTIDGRRATSGELIGGKPLLVYFGSVT' A
#
# COMPACT_ATOMS: atom_id res chain seq x y z
N MET A 1 4.90 -2.05 17.27
CA MET A 1 4.88 -0.70 16.66
C MET A 1 6.05 -0.67 15.70
N SER A 2 5.81 -0.57 14.39
CA SER A 2 6.91 -0.44 13.44
C SER A 2 7.41 0.99 13.50
N GLU A 3 8.63 1.19 14.00
CA GLU A 3 9.35 2.44 13.76
C GLU A 3 9.48 2.59 12.24
N TYR A 4 9.08 3.75 11.72
CA TYR A 4 9.22 4.06 10.31
C TYR A 4 10.72 4.08 9.99
N ALA A 5 11.14 3.28 9.01
CA ALA A 5 12.56 2.97 8.79
C ALA A 5 13.38 4.14 8.20
N TYR A 6 12.73 5.25 7.84
CA TYR A 6 13.34 6.35 7.11
C TYR A 6 12.97 7.70 7.74
N ASP A 7 13.95 8.50 8.12
CA ASP A 7 13.69 9.82 8.74
C ASP A 7 12.96 10.79 7.78
N HIS A 8 13.19 10.66 6.46
CA HIS A 8 12.50 11.42 5.42
C HIS A 8 12.29 10.59 4.16
N PHE A 9 11.08 10.63 3.58
CA PHE A 9 10.80 9.95 2.32
C PHE A 9 11.34 10.74 1.12
N HIS A 10 12.09 10.09 0.24
CA HIS A 10 12.35 10.56 -1.12
C HIS A 10 12.22 9.39 -2.11
N ALA A 11 11.82 9.68 -3.36
CA ALA A 11 11.54 8.65 -4.36
C ALA A 11 12.73 7.70 -4.63
N GLY A 12 13.97 8.17 -4.43
CA GLY A 12 15.17 7.33 -4.51
C GLY A 12 15.20 6.16 -3.52
N LEU A 13 14.58 6.29 -2.34
CA LEU A 13 14.53 5.22 -1.34
C LEU A 13 13.79 3.98 -1.85
N LEU A 14 12.81 4.12 -2.75
CA LEU A 14 12.11 2.98 -3.34
C LEU A 14 13.01 2.13 -4.25
N VAL A 15 14.04 2.75 -4.81
CA VAL A 15 15.02 2.08 -5.69
C VAL A 15 16.16 1.48 -4.86
N GLU A 16 16.56 2.17 -3.79
CA GLU A 16 17.61 1.72 -2.87
C GLU A 16 17.12 0.58 -1.97
N ASP A 17 15.85 0.62 -1.55
CA ASP A 17 15.18 -0.46 -0.86
C ASP A 17 14.84 -1.58 -1.85
N ARG A 18 15.80 -2.49 -2.02
CA ARG A 18 15.73 -3.67 -2.90
C ARG A 18 14.58 -4.64 -2.58
N GLY A 19 13.74 -4.35 -1.58
CA GLY A 19 12.50 -5.06 -1.28
C GLY A 19 11.35 -4.75 -2.23
N PHE A 20 11.38 -3.64 -2.97
CA PHE A 20 10.38 -3.35 -4.01
C PHE A 20 10.65 -4.19 -5.28
N LEU A 21 10.18 -5.44 -5.29
CA LEU A 21 10.32 -6.38 -6.40
C LEU A 21 9.48 -6.04 -7.66
N GLY A 22 9.07 -4.78 -7.81
CA GLY A 22 8.11 -4.34 -8.82
C GLY A 22 6.66 -4.43 -8.34
N GLY A 23 5.77 -3.73 -9.06
CA GLY A 23 4.34 -3.71 -8.79
C GLY A 23 3.59 -4.87 -9.44
N VAL A 24 2.28 -4.96 -9.18
CA VAL A 24 1.39 -5.86 -9.93
C VAL A 24 1.19 -5.31 -11.33
N GLU A 25 1.42 -6.13 -12.35
CA GLU A 25 1.17 -5.80 -13.75
C GLU A 25 -0.34 -5.58 -14.04
N PRO A 26 -0.70 -4.77 -15.05
CA PRO A 26 -2.09 -4.62 -15.46
C PRO A 26 -2.77 -5.98 -15.75
N GLY A 27 -3.94 -6.20 -15.15
CA GLY A 27 -4.67 -7.48 -15.24
C GLY A 27 -4.21 -8.54 -14.23
N GLY A 28 -3.13 -8.28 -13.49
CA GLY A 28 -2.71 -9.11 -12.36
C GLY A 28 -3.67 -9.05 -11.17
N ARG A 29 -3.56 -10.04 -10.28
CA ARG A 29 -4.36 -10.08 -9.05
C ARG A 29 -3.94 -8.94 -8.12
N PHE A 30 -4.90 -8.14 -7.69
CA PHE A 30 -4.66 -7.09 -6.71
C PHE A 30 -4.12 -7.71 -5.39
N PRO A 31 -3.09 -7.11 -4.75
CA PRO A 31 -2.48 -7.69 -3.56
C PRO A 31 -3.44 -7.83 -2.39
N ASP A 32 -3.27 -8.89 -1.60
CA ASP A 32 -3.96 -8.99 -0.32
C ASP A 32 -3.38 -7.98 0.67
N PHE A 33 -4.24 -7.32 1.43
CA PHE A 33 -3.87 -6.32 2.42
C PHE A 33 -4.76 -6.39 3.65
N ASP A 34 -4.21 -5.94 4.77
CA ASP A 34 -4.92 -5.74 6.03
C ASP A 34 -4.37 -4.48 6.70
N LEU A 35 -5.06 -3.36 6.48
CA LEU A 35 -4.58 -2.02 6.81
C LEU A 35 -5.51 -1.33 7.80
N PRO A 36 -4.97 -0.51 8.72
CA PRO A 36 -5.79 0.33 9.59
C PRO A 36 -6.44 1.46 8.79
N THR A 37 -7.68 1.81 9.16
CA THR A 37 -8.39 2.98 8.64
C THR A 37 -8.21 4.17 9.60
N ILE A 38 -8.53 5.38 9.12
CA ILE A 38 -8.40 6.62 9.91
C ILE A 38 -9.29 6.66 11.16
N ASP A 39 -10.35 5.86 11.19
CA ASP A 39 -11.27 5.71 12.32
C ASP A 39 -10.90 4.54 13.25
N GLY A 40 -9.72 3.93 13.04
CA GLY A 40 -9.18 2.85 13.88
C GLY A 40 -9.76 1.46 13.58
N ARG A 41 -10.64 1.33 12.59
CA ARG A 41 -11.05 0.01 12.07
C ARG A 41 -9.94 -0.60 11.22
N ARG A 42 -10.15 -1.84 10.78
CA ARG A 42 -9.30 -2.51 9.80
C ARG A 42 -10.07 -2.65 8.49
N ALA A 43 -9.35 -2.52 7.39
CA ALA A 43 -9.85 -2.76 6.05
C ALA A 43 -9.04 -3.88 5.43
N THR A 44 -9.73 -4.95 5.04
CA THR A 44 -9.09 -6.10 4.38
C THR A 44 -9.38 -6.13 2.89
N SER A 45 -8.48 -6.71 2.11
CA SER A 45 -8.67 -6.93 0.67
C SER A 45 -9.95 -7.70 0.35
N GLY A 46 -10.26 -8.73 1.16
CA GLY A 46 -11.46 -9.57 0.96
C GLY A 46 -12.79 -8.84 1.12
N GLU A 47 -12.85 -7.78 1.94
CA GLU A 47 -14.06 -6.98 2.13
C GLU A 47 -14.26 -5.96 1.00
N LEU A 48 -13.16 -5.48 0.40
CA LEU A 48 -13.17 -4.36 -0.54
C LEU A 48 -13.07 -4.78 -2.01
N ILE A 49 -12.56 -5.97 -2.30
CA ILE A 49 -12.34 -6.48 -3.66
C ILE A 49 -13.48 -7.42 -4.06
N GLY A 50 -14.00 -7.24 -5.29
CA GLY A 50 -14.92 -8.19 -5.92
C GLY A 50 -16.40 -7.77 -5.91
N GLY A 51 -16.79 -6.81 -5.09
CA GLY A 51 -18.16 -6.27 -5.09
C GLY A 51 -18.38 -5.12 -6.08
N LYS A 52 -17.38 -4.25 -6.26
CA LYS A 52 -17.41 -3.04 -7.11
C LYS A 52 -16.00 -2.69 -7.58
N PRO A 53 -15.84 -1.91 -8.67
CA PRO A 53 -14.55 -1.33 -9.02
C PRO A 53 -13.98 -0.50 -7.87
N LEU A 54 -12.69 -0.68 -7.58
CA LEU A 54 -11.97 0.03 -6.53
C LEU A 54 -10.96 0.98 -7.17
N LEU A 55 -11.04 2.27 -6.83
CA LEU A 55 -10.00 3.25 -7.14
C LEU A 55 -9.02 3.31 -5.96
N VAL A 56 -7.74 3.11 -6.23
CA VAL A 56 -6.68 3.16 -5.21
C VAL A 56 -5.79 4.36 -5.48
N TYR A 57 -5.56 5.16 -4.44
CA TYR A 57 -4.69 6.33 -4.48
C TYR A 57 -3.68 6.25 -3.34
N PHE A 58 -2.40 6.46 -3.66
CA PHE A 58 -1.32 6.52 -2.69
C PHE A 58 -0.88 7.97 -2.53
N GLY A 59 -0.72 8.42 -1.28
CA GLY A 59 -0.28 9.77 -0.97
C GLY A 59 0.48 9.82 0.35
N SER A 60 1.40 10.77 0.44
CA SER A 60 2.07 11.15 1.69
C SER A 60 1.92 12.65 1.88
N VAL A 61 1.88 13.09 3.14
CA VAL A 61 1.84 14.53 3.50
C VAL A 61 3.24 15.11 3.74
N THR A 62 4.29 14.30 3.52
CA THR A 62 5.70 14.65 3.65
C THR A 62 6.28 15.21 2.36
#